data_AF-A0A962URI4-F1
#
_entry.id   AF-A0A962URI4-F1
#
_cell.length_a   1.000
_cell.length_b   1.000
_cell.length_c   1.000
_cell.angle_alpha   90.00
_cell.angle_beta   90.00
_cell.angle_gamma   90.00
#
_symmetry.space_group_name_H-M   'P 1'
#
loop_
_entity.id
_entity.type
_entity.pdbx_description
1 polymer ?
#
loop_
_entity_poly.entity_id
_entity_poly.type
_entity_poly.pdbx_seq_one_letter_code
_entity_poly.pdbx_strand_id
1 'polypeptide(L)'
;VELWVNEHDSGDWIDARTAHFVTGRQTPMQYGLGAQRQAGPDTLDFAQAREHIYAVERTFNIHGGNLDHPNAAPLAPIGEQREER
;
A
#
# COMPACT_ATOMS: atom_id res chain seq x y z
N VAL A 1 -9.70 -16.13 -12.37
CA VAL A 1 -9.32 -15.32 -11.19
C VAL A 1 -9.95 -13.95 -11.35
N GLU A 2 -10.86 -13.63 -10.44
CA GLU A 2 -11.46 -12.29 -10.32
C GLU A 2 -10.51 -11.40 -9.53
N LEU A 3 -10.44 -10.12 -9.90
CA LEU A 3 -9.55 -9.16 -9.26
C LEU A 3 -10.34 -7.89 -8.96
N TRP A 4 -10.46 -7.60 -7.68
CA TRP A 4 -11.29 -6.50 -7.18
C TRP A 4 -10.40 -5.46 -6.49
N VAL A 5 -10.74 -4.19 -6.67
CA VAL A 5 -10.05 -3.04 -6.07
C VAL A 5 -11.09 -2.03 -5.59
N ASN A 6 -10.79 -1.28 -4.52
CA ASN A 6 -11.63 -0.18 -4.11
C ASN A 6 -11.39 1.06 -4.97
N GLU A 7 -12.47 1.64 -5.48
CA GLU A 7 -12.46 2.96 -6.08
C GLU A 7 -12.03 4.00 -5.04
N HIS A 8 -11.12 4.89 -5.42
CA HIS A 8 -10.44 5.76 -4.47
C HIS A 8 -11.33 6.86 -3.88
N ASP A 9 -12.40 7.26 -4.58
CA ASP A 9 -13.31 8.32 -4.12
C ASP A 9 -14.49 7.77 -3.32
N SER A 10 -15.14 6.72 -3.83
CA SER A 10 -16.36 6.16 -3.22
C SER A 10 -16.09 5.03 -2.23
N GLY A 11 -14.97 4.32 -2.37
CA GLY A 11 -14.70 3.06 -1.67
C GLY A 11 -15.41 1.84 -2.26
N ASP A 12 -16.14 2.00 -3.37
CA ASP A 12 -16.83 0.88 -4.03
C ASP A 12 -15.85 -0.17 -4.54
N TRP A 13 -16.25 -1.44 -4.52
CA TRP A 13 -15.49 -2.49 -5.18
C TRP A 13 -15.74 -2.49 -6.70
N ILE A 14 -14.65 -2.44 -7.48
CA ILE A 14 -14.69 -2.44 -8.95
C ILE A 14 -13.73 -3.50 -9.53
N ASP A 15 -14.00 -3.97 -10.74
CA ASP A 15 -13.12 -4.92 -11.44
C ASP A 15 -11.84 -4.19 -11.87
N ALA A 16 -10.71 -4.60 -11.29
CA ALA A 16 -9.41 -3.99 -11.54
C ALA A 16 -8.97 -4.09 -13.00
N ARG A 17 -9.41 -5.11 -13.75
CA ARG A 17 -9.01 -5.32 -15.16
C ARG A 17 -9.61 -4.29 -16.11
N THR A 18 -10.73 -3.68 -15.71
CA THR A 18 -11.45 -2.66 -16.50
C THR A 18 -11.36 -1.27 -15.87
N ALA A 19 -10.76 -1.16 -14.69
CA ALA A 19 -10.54 0.10 -14.00
C ALA A 19 -9.41 0.91 -14.64
N HIS A 20 -9.44 2.20 -14.33
CA HIS A 20 -8.38 3.16 -14.63
C HIS A 20 -7.71 3.60 -13.33
N PHE A 21 -6.40 3.86 -13.40
CA PHE A 21 -5.58 4.11 -12.22
C PHE A 21 -4.97 5.50 -12.30
N VAL A 22 -5.42 6.40 -11.43
CA VAL A 22 -4.80 7.73 -11.28
C VAL A 22 -3.49 7.62 -10.52
N THR A 23 -2.48 8.33 -10.98
CA THR A 23 -1.17 8.42 -10.32
C THR A 23 -1.15 9.52 -9.24
N GLY A 24 -0.14 9.52 -8.38
CA GLY A 24 0.05 10.54 -7.34
C GLY A 24 -0.87 10.40 -6.11
N ARG A 25 -1.57 9.28 -5.96
CA ARG A 25 -2.45 9.01 -4.80
C ARG A 25 -1.71 8.29 -3.69
N GLN A 26 -1.84 8.78 -2.46
CA GLN A 26 -1.34 8.05 -1.29
C GLN A 26 -2.36 6.97 -0.91
N THR A 27 -2.03 5.71 -1.14
CA THR A 27 -2.84 4.55 -0.76
C THR A 27 -2.13 3.70 0.27
N PRO A 28 -2.82 2.86 1.06
CA PRO A 28 -2.18 2.02 2.08
C PRO A 28 -1.05 1.14 1.53
N MET A 29 -1.15 0.69 0.28
CA MET A 29 -0.13 -0.10 -0.39
C MET A 29 1.06 0.74 -0.92
N GLN A 30 1.00 2.07 -0.82
CA GLN A 30 2.06 3.03 -1.20
C GLN A 30 2.57 2.93 -2.65
N TYR A 31 1.79 2.36 -3.56
CA TYR A 31 2.13 2.30 -4.99
C TYR A 31 1.90 3.63 -5.73
N GLY A 32 1.31 4.63 -5.08
CA GLY A 32 1.01 5.91 -5.75
C GLY A 32 -0.22 5.85 -6.66
N LEU A 33 -1.01 4.77 -6.62
CA LEU A 33 -2.13 4.52 -7.53
C LEU A 33 -3.47 4.51 -6.78
N GLY A 34 -4.48 5.18 -7.34
CA GLY A 34 -5.88 5.06 -6.94
C GLY A 34 -6.73 4.57 -8.10
N ALA A 35 -7.67 3.66 -7.87
CA ALA A 35 -8.53 3.11 -8.92
C ALA A 35 -9.81 3.94 -9.10
N GLN A 36 -10.31 4.04 -10.34
CA GLN A 36 -11.58 4.66 -10.70
C GLN A 36 -12.20 3.99 -11.93
N ARG A 37 -13.52 4.09 -12.10
CA ARG A 37 -14.21 3.47 -13.26
C ARG A 37 -14.01 4.21 -14.57
N GLN A 38 -13.84 5.53 -14.54
CA GLN A 38 -13.76 6.36 -15.74
C GLN A 38 -12.31 6.65 -16.12
N ALA A 39 -12.00 6.70 -17.42
CA ALA A 39 -10.70 7.17 -17.88
C ALA A 39 -10.53 8.68 -17.63
N GLY A 40 -9.33 9.09 -17.25
CA GLY A 40 -8.93 10.49 -17.13
C GLY A 40 -7.71 10.80 -18.00
N PRO A 41 -7.36 12.09 -18.16
CA PRO A 41 -6.21 12.50 -18.97
C PRO A 41 -4.87 11.90 -18.50
N ASP A 42 -4.75 11.60 -17.20
CA ASP A 42 -3.51 11.10 -16.57
C ASP A 42 -3.72 9.73 -15.88
N THR A 43 -4.65 8.93 -16.37
CA THR A 43 -4.90 7.58 -15.85
C THR A 43 -4.14 6.51 -16.61
N LEU A 44 -3.64 5.52 -15.88
CA LEU A 44 -3.11 4.28 -16.42
C LEU A 44 -4.22 3.25 -16.60
N ASP A 45 -4.13 2.43 -17.64
CA ASP A 45 -4.93 1.21 -17.73
C ASP A 45 -4.36 0.10 -16.82
N PHE A 46 -5.04 -1.04 -16.77
CA PHE A 46 -4.63 -2.17 -15.94
C PHE A 46 -3.22 -2.70 -16.26
N ALA A 47 -2.83 -2.74 -17.54
CA ALA A 47 -1.53 -3.25 -17.94
C ALA A 47 -0.42 -2.28 -17.50
N GLN A 48 -0.62 -0.99 -17.73
CA GLN A 48 0.29 0.08 -17.33
C GLN A 48 0.43 0.16 -15.81
N ALA A 49 -0.68 0.06 -15.07
CA ALA A 49 -0.68 0.04 -13.62
C ALA A 49 0.14 -1.14 -13.05
N ARG A 50 0.04 -2.33 -13.68
CA ARG A 50 0.83 -3.49 -13.28
C ARG A 50 2.33 -3.27 -13.48
N GLU A 51 2.73 -2.71 -14.62
CA GLU A 51 4.13 -2.36 -14.87
C GLU A 51 4.65 -1.33 -13.86
N HIS A 52 3.82 -0.33 -13.51
CA HIS A 52 4.14 0.67 -12.48
C HIS A 52 4.36 0.02 -11.11
N ILE A 53 3.46 -0.87 -10.68
CA ILE A 53 3.60 -1.61 -9.41
C ILE A 53 4.92 -2.38 -9.40
N TYR A 54 5.25 -3.13 -10.45
CA TYR A 54 6.52 -3.86 -10.52
C TYR A 54 7.74 -2.94 -10.53
N ALA A 55 7.65 -1.75 -11.11
CA ALA A 55 8.73 -0.76 -11.04
C ALA A 55 8.94 -0.27 -9.60
N VAL A 56 7.86 0.07 -8.90
CA VAL A 56 7.89 0.47 -7.49
C VAL A 56 8.45 -0.66 -6.62
N GLU A 57 7.92 -1.88 -6.75
CA GLU A 57 8.43 -3.05 -6.02
C GLU A 57 9.92 -3.26 -6.25
N ARG A 58 10.42 -3.15 -7.50
CA ARG A 58 11.85 -3.25 -7.78
C ARG A 58 12.68 -2.17 -7.09
N THR A 59 12.15 -0.95 -6.92
CA THR A 59 12.86 0.12 -6.21
C THR A 59 12.91 -0.13 -4.70
N PHE A 60 11.81 -0.60 -4.10
CA PHE A 60 11.73 -0.78 -2.65
C PHE A 60 12.23 -2.16 -2.16
N ASN A 61 12.15 -3.21 -2.99
CA ASN A 61 12.63 -4.56 -2.64
C ASN A 61 14.16 -4.72 -2.69
N ILE A 62 14.91 -3.67 -3.01
CA ILE A 62 16.38 -3.66 -2.91
C ILE A 62 16.86 -3.81 -1.45
N HIS A 63 15.97 -3.65 -0.46
CA HIS A 63 16.25 -3.80 0.97
C HIS A 63 15.69 -5.09 1.60
N GLY A 64 15.24 -6.07 0.80
CA GLY A 64 14.72 -7.36 1.30
C GLY A 64 15.78 -8.38 1.73
N GLY A 65 17.00 -7.93 2.03
CA GLY A 65 18.06 -8.76 2.57
C GLY A 65 18.00 -8.80 4.10
N ASN A 66 17.47 -9.89 4.63
CA ASN A 66 17.49 -10.31 6.03
C ASN A 66 16.30 -9.88 6.92
N LEU A 67 15.30 -10.78 7.04
CA LEU A 67 14.32 -10.79 8.13
C LEU A 67 14.79 -11.74 9.25
N ASP A 68 16.01 -11.56 9.77
CA ASP A 68 16.41 -12.14 11.04
C ASP A 68 15.80 -11.29 12.15
N HIS A 69 14.72 -11.78 12.76
CA HIS A 69 14.18 -11.25 14.01
C HIS A 69 15.27 -11.30 15.10
N PRO A 70 15.72 -10.17 15.69
CA PRO A 70 16.26 -10.25 17.04
C PRO A 70 15.08 -10.55 17.98
N ASN A 71 15.13 -11.76 18.52
CA ASN A 71 14.35 -12.28 19.63
C ASN A 71 13.92 -11.16 20.61
N ALA A 72 12.61 -10.95 20.73
CA ALA A 72 12.05 -10.02 21.70
C ALA A 72 12.40 -10.49 23.12
N ALA A 73 13.28 -9.76 23.80
CA ALA A 73 13.49 -9.94 25.23
C ALA A 73 12.18 -9.59 25.99
N PRO A 74 11.86 -10.28 27.09
CA PRO A 74 10.57 -10.17 27.75
C PRO A 74 10.37 -8.76 28.35
N LEU A 75 9.17 -8.22 28.18
CA LEU A 75 8.73 -6.95 28.76
C LEU A 75 8.76 -7.04 30.29
N ALA A 76 9.56 -6.20 30.94
CA ALA A 76 9.49 -5.94 32.37
C ALA A 76 8.17 -5.21 32.72
N PRO A 77 7.60 -5.43 33.92
CA PRO A 77 6.27 -4.90 34.25
C PRO A 77 6.28 -3.38 34.46
N ILE A 78 5.20 -2.76 34.00
CA ILE A 78 4.93 -1.33 34.10
C ILE A 78 4.33 -1.06 35.49
N GLY A 79 4.99 -0.26 36.33
CA GLY A 79 4.46 0.13 37.64
C GLY A 79 5.26 1.20 38.37
N GLU A 80 4.61 2.35 38.54
CA GLU A 80 4.78 3.36 39.61
C GLU A 80 5.92 4.40 39.50
N GLN A 81 5.55 5.58 38.96
CA GLN A 81 6.15 6.86 39.32
C GLN A 81 5.08 7.64 40.11
N ARG A 82 5.26 7.76 41.43
CA ARG A 82 4.72 8.86 42.23
C ARG A 82 5.84 9.40 43.10
N GLU A 83 6.28 10.60 42.76
CA GLU A 83 7.15 11.45 43.54
C GLU A 83 6.29 12.21 44.56
N GLU A 84 6.59 12.09 45.85
CA GLU A 84 6.22 13.10 46.85
C GLU A 84 7.22 13.06 48.03
N ARG A 85 8.12 14.07 48.00
CA ARG A 85 8.93 14.71 49.06
C ARG A 85 9.67 13.88 50.12
#